data_AF-A0A4Y2RLN7-F1
#
_entry.id   AF-A0A4Y2RLN7-F1
#
_cell.length_a   1.000
_cell.length_b   1.000
_cell.length_c   1.000
_cell.angle_alpha   90.00
_cell.angle_beta   90.00
_cell.angle_gamma   90.00
#
_symmetry.space_group_name_H-M   'P 1'
#
loop_
_entity.id
_entity.type
_entity.pdbx_description
1 polymer ?
#
loop_
_entity_poly.entity_id
_entity_poly.type
_entity_poly.pdbx_seq_one_letter_code
_entity_poly.pdbx_strand_id
1 'polypeptide(L)'
;KRPPVEETANFLQALLANHGPNYLEKLFGAKARDALAPLGGVNKVAVALSESETLDDFGKALHLMRSDLEHLRNVFMAVETGDMSLLKSLGIRDSELADVKFFLDKLVSTGFMD
;
A
#
# COMPACT_ATOMS: atom_id res chain seq x y z
N LYS A 1 9.50 -6.87 12.53
CA LYS A 1 8.13 -6.89 13.11
C LYS A 1 7.28 -5.91 12.31
N ARG A 2 6.06 -6.28 11.92
CA ARG A 2 5.21 -5.40 11.12
C ARG A 2 4.85 -4.09 11.82
N PRO A 3 4.64 -3.00 11.05
CA PRO A 3 4.17 -1.74 11.60
C PRO A 3 2.85 -1.93 12.37
N PRO A 4 2.68 -1.32 13.55
CA PRO A 4 1.40 -1.35 14.27
C PRO A 4 0.25 -0.77 13.45
N VAL A 5 -0.98 -1.21 13.74
CA VAL A 5 -2.20 -0.74 13.03
C VAL A 5 -2.33 0.78 13.09
N GLU A 6 -2.07 1.38 14.24
CA GLU A 6 -2.17 2.84 14.43
C GLU A 6 -1.15 3.60 13.57
N GLU A 7 0.11 3.12 13.51
CA GLU A 7 1.15 3.71 12.65
C GLU A 7 0.75 3.62 11.17
N THR A 8 0.27 2.45 10.76
CA THR A 8 -0.19 2.21 9.38
C THR A 8 -1.38 3.10 9.02
N ALA A 9 -2.38 3.19 9.90
CA ALA A 9 -3.57 4.03 9.67
C ALA A 9 -3.19 5.50 9.56
N ASN A 10 -2.34 6.00 10.47
CA ASN A 10 -1.85 7.37 10.46
C ASN A 10 -1.10 7.69 9.16
N PHE A 11 -0.26 6.78 8.68
CA PHE A 11 0.45 6.94 7.41
C PHE A 11 -0.52 7.04 6.21
N LEU A 12 -1.45 6.10 6.09
CA LEU A 12 -2.46 6.11 5.01
C LEU A 12 -3.33 7.38 5.06
N GLN A 13 -3.73 7.79 6.26
CA GLN A 13 -4.51 9.01 6.47
C GLN A 13 -3.73 10.26 6.08
N ALA A 14 -2.43 10.32 6.39
CA ALA A 14 -1.55 11.43 6.00
C ALA A 14 -1.42 11.53 4.48
N LEU A 15 -1.25 10.41 3.76
CA LEU A 15 -1.22 10.41 2.30
C LEU A 15 -2.53 10.93 1.70
N LEU A 16 -3.68 10.49 2.23
CA LEU A 16 -4.99 10.96 1.76
C LEU A 16 -5.21 12.44 2.06
N ALA A 17 -4.78 12.92 3.23
CA ALA A 17 -4.89 14.33 3.61
C ALA A 17 -4.03 15.24 2.73
N ASN A 18 -2.82 14.81 2.39
CA ASN A 18 -1.86 15.60 1.62
C ASN A 18 -2.08 15.55 0.11
N HIS A 19 -2.69 14.48 -0.39
CA HIS A 19 -2.74 14.20 -1.83
C HIS A 19 -4.14 13.92 -2.39
N GLY A 20 -5.16 13.89 -1.52
CA GLY A 20 -6.55 13.72 -1.88
C GLY A 20 -7.06 12.28 -1.77
N PRO A 21 -8.39 12.09 -1.82
CA PRO A 21 -9.04 10.83 -1.50
C PRO A 21 -8.70 9.68 -2.46
N ASN A 22 -8.24 9.98 -3.68
CA ASN A 22 -7.91 8.97 -4.69
C ASN A 22 -6.42 8.61 -4.73
N TYR A 23 -5.57 9.22 -3.90
CA TYR A 23 -4.13 9.03 -3.99
C TYR A 23 -3.69 7.57 -3.89
N LEU A 24 -4.32 6.81 -2.99
CA LEU A 24 -3.98 5.42 -2.72
C LEU A 24 -4.32 4.47 -3.89
N GLU A 25 -5.09 4.92 -4.89
CA GLU A 25 -5.32 4.15 -6.12
C GLU A 25 -4.03 3.87 -6.89
N LYS A 26 -3.03 4.75 -6.73
CA LYS A 26 -1.71 4.61 -7.36
C LYS A 26 -0.92 3.43 -6.81
N LEU A 27 -1.19 3.02 -5.56
CA LEU A 27 -0.46 1.96 -4.86
C LEU A 27 -1.25 0.65 -4.85
N PHE A 28 -2.57 0.74 -4.62
CA PHE A 28 -3.43 -0.42 -4.37
C PHE A 28 -4.40 -0.70 -5.53
N GLY A 29 -4.31 0.05 -6.63
CA GLY A 29 -5.22 -0.05 -7.77
C GLY A 29 -6.57 0.64 -7.56
N ALA A 30 -7.46 0.54 -8.56
CA ALA A 30 -8.69 1.34 -8.64
C ALA A 30 -9.65 1.17 -7.44
N LYS A 31 -9.59 0.04 -6.72
CA LYS A 31 -10.41 -0.19 -5.51
C LYS A 31 -10.02 0.69 -4.32
N ALA A 32 -8.83 1.30 -4.35
CA ALA A 32 -8.37 2.19 -3.29
C ALA A 32 -8.80 3.64 -3.47
N ARG A 33 -9.63 3.93 -4.47
CA ARG A 33 -10.34 5.20 -4.62
C ARG A 33 -11.18 5.54 -3.39
N ASP A 34 -11.56 6.82 -3.33
CA ASP A 34 -12.48 7.34 -2.33
C ASP A 34 -12.07 6.98 -0.90
N ALA A 35 -10.80 7.22 -0.57
CA ALA A 35 -10.21 6.93 0.73
C ALA A 35 -10.34 5.46 1.16
N LEU A 36 -10.12 4.53 0.21
CA LEU A 36 -10.24 3.09 0.40
C LEU A 36 -11.68 2.64 0.74
N ALA A 37 -12.71 3.46 0.51
CA ALA A 37 -14.09 3.11 0.84
C ALA A 37 -14.54 1.75 0.26
N PRO A 38 -14.20 1.38 -0.99
CA PRO A 38 -14.52 0.05 -1.54
C PRO A 38 -13.84 -1.11 -0.82
N LEU A 39 -12.71 -0.85 -0.14
CA LEU A 39 -11.98 -1.82 0.69
C LEU A 39 -12.40 -1.77 2.17
N GLY A 40 -13.39 -0.94 2.53
CA GLY A 40 -13.89 -0.73 3.88
C GLY A 40 -13.16 0.35 4.68
N GLY A 41 -12.44 1.24 3.98
CA GLY A 41 -11.81 2.43 4.55
C GLY A 41 -10.42 2.19 5.14
N VAL A 42 -9.77 3.30 5.50
CA VAL A 42 -8.38 3.35 6.00
C VAL A 42 -8.12 2.36 7.13
N ASN A 43 -8.99 2.33 8.14
CA ASN A 43 -8.78 1.46 9.31
C ASN A 43 -8.79 -0.02 8.95
N LYS A 44 -9.71 -0.46 8.07
CA LYS A 44 -9.78 -1.87 7.67
C LYS A 44 -8.54 -2.29 6.90
N VAL A 45 -8.06 -1.43 5.99
CA VAL A 45 -6.85 -1.69 5.22
C VAL A 45 -5.60 -1.66 6.12
N ALA A 46 -5.53 -0.75 7.08
CA ALA A 46 -4.44 -0.68 8.04
C ALA A 46 -4.34 -1.94 8.91
N VAL A 47 -5.49 -2.43 9.41
CA VAL A 47 -5.56 -3.72 10.12
C VAL A 47 -5.05 -4.84 9.23
N ALA A 48 -5.55 -4.94 8.00
CA ALA A 48 -5.14 -5.99 7.07
C ALA A 48 -3.63 -5.96 6.78
N LEU A 49 -3.04 -4.78 6.56
CA LEU A 49 -1.59 -4.63 6.33
C LEU A 49 -0.76 -5.03 7.55
N SER A 50 -1.22 -4.70 8.76
CA SER A 50 -0.51 -5.01 10.01
C SER A 50 -0.68 -6.44 10.50
N GLU A 51 -1.77 -7.13 10.14
CA GLU A 51 -2.11 -8.48 10.63
C GLU A 51 -1.91 -9.63 9.62
N SER A 52 -2.03 -9.41 8.30
CA SER A 52 -1.81 -10.45 7.26
C SER A 52 -0.36 -10.87 7.01
N GLU A 53 0.04 -12.10 7.35
CA GLU A 53 1.45 -12.52 7.31
C GLU A 53 2.14 -12.27 5.97
N THR A 54 1.41 -12.56 4.88
CA THR A 54 1.88 -12.42 3.50
C THR A 54 0.99 -11.48 2.69
N LEU A 55 1.48 -11.05 1.54
CA LEU A 55 0.72 -10.31 0.53
C LEU A 55 -0.52 -11.08 0.09
N ASP A 56 -0.42 -12.41 -0.02
CA ASP A 56 -1.55 -13.24 -0.42
C ASP A 56 -2.61 -13.31 0.69
N ASP A 57 -2.21 -13.33 1.96
CA ASP A 57 -3.15 -13.25 3.10
C ASP A 57 -3.82 -11.88 3.18
N PHE A 58 -3.08 -10.81 2.85
CA PHE A 58 -3.64 -9.47 2.72
C PHE A 58 -4.70 -9.41 1.61
N GLY A 59 -4.38 -9.99 0.46
CA GLY A 59 -5.31 -10.12 -0.66
C GLY A 59 -6.60 -10.86 -0.28
N LYS A 60 -6.48 -11.96 0.47
CA LYS A 60 -7.64 -12.71 0.99
C LYS A 60 -8.45 -11.89 1.99
N ALA A 61 -7.80 -11.22 2.94
CA ALA A 61 -8.44 -10.43 4.00
C ALA A 61 -9.30 -9.28 3.44
N LEU A 62 -8.87 -8.68 2.32
CA LEU A 62 -9.60 -7.60 1.65
C LEU A 62 -10.42 -8.06 0.44
N HIS A 63 -10.46 -9.36 0.14
CA HIS A 63 -11.11 -9.92 -1.04
C HIS A 63 -10.69 -9.21 -2.34
N LEU A 64 -9.38 -9.02 -2.50
CA LEU A 64 -8.82 -8.41 -3.70
C LEU A 64 -9.01 -9.32 -4.92
N MET A 65 -9.24 -8.70 -6.08
CA MET A 65 -9.19 -9.46 -7.33
C MET A 65 -7.74 -9.82 -7.63
N ARG A 66 -7.53 -10.89 -8.41
CA ARG A 66 -6.20 -11.32 -8.82
C ARG A 66 -5.41 -10.18 -9.48
N SER A 67 -6.05 -9.38 -10.33
CA SER A 67 -5.43 -8.23 -10.99
C SER A 67 -4.95 -7.16 -10.01
N ASP A 68 -5.73 -6.88 -8.95
CA ASP A 68 -5.37 -5.90 -7.92
C ASP A 68 -4.19 -6.42 -7.09
N LEU A 69 -4.19 -7.72 -6.78
CA LEU A 69 -3.11 -8.38 -6.05
C LEU A 69 -1.81 -8.42 -6.87
N GLU A 70 -1.89 -8.72 -8.17
CA GLU A 70 -0.75 -8.70 -9.09
C GLU A 70 -0.19 -7.29 -9.25
N HIS A 71 -1.05 -6.27 -9.35
CA HIS A 71 -0.62 -4.87 -9.36
C HIS A 71 0.15 -4.50 -8.09
N LEU A 72 -0.41 -4.83 -6.93
CA LEU A 72 0.22 -4.55 -5.64
C LEU A 72 1.56 -5.30 -5.48
N ARG A 73 1.63 -6.56 -5.94
CA ARG A 73 2.87 -7.35 -5.97
C ARG A 73 3.96 -6.64 -6.78
N ASN A 74 3.62 -6.11 -7.95
CA ASN A 74 4.57 -5.36 -8.79
C ASN A 74 5.07 -4.09 -8.10
N VAL A 75 4.19 -3.37 -7.38
CA VAL A 75 4.56 -2.17 -6.61
C VAL A 75 5.57 -2.51 -5.51
N PHE A 76 5.32 -3.57 -4.73
CA PHE A 76 6.25 -4.00 -3.69
C PHE A 76 7.57 -4.53 -4.25
N MET A 77 7.54 -5.31 -5.34
CA MET A 77 8.76 -5.77 -6.02
C MET A 77 9.62 -4.60 -6.52
N ALA A 78 9.00 -3.54 -7.06
CA ALA A 78 9.71 -2.35 -7.49
C ALA A 78 10.39 -1.65 -6.31
N VAL A 79 9.76 -1.62 -5.14
CA VAL A 79 10.36 -1.07 -3.92
C VAL A 79 11.53 -1.93 -3.44
N GLU A 80 11.35 -3.25 -3.38
CA GLU A 80 12.37 -4.21 -2.94
C GLU A 80 13.62 -4.18 -3.82
N THR A 81 13.43 -4.08 -5.14
CA THR A 81 14.52 -4.04 -6.13
C THR A 81 15.13 -2.64 -6.30
N GLY A 82 14.54 -1.61 -5.69
CA GLY A 82 14.97 -0.22 -5.84
C GLY A 82 14.55 0.43 -7.16
N ASP A 83 13.66 -0.20 -7.93
CA ASP A 83 13.10 0.35 -9.17
C ASP A 83 12.06 1.44 -8.89
N MET A 84 12.53 2.67 -8.74
CA MET A 84 11.67 3.83 -8.53
C MET A 84 10.97 4.29 -9.82
N SER A 85 11.33 3.74 -10.99
CA SER A 85 10.71 4.14 -12.25
C SER A 85 9.24 3.76 -12.30
N LEU A 86 8.87 2.60 -11.73
CA LEU A 86 7.47 2.19 -11.61
C LEU A 86 6.67 3.17 -10.75
N LEU A 87 7.14 3.51 -9.55
CA LEU A 87 6.47 4.45 -8.65
C LEU A 87 6.26 5.82 -9.32
N LYS A 88 7.27 6.31 -10.05
CA LYS A 88 7.14 7.55 -10.84
C LYS A 88 6.11 7.42 -11.96
N SER A 89 6.08 6.28 -12.65
CA SER A 89 5.08 6.01 -13.71
C SER A 89 3.64 5.95 -13.20
N LEU A 90 3.47 5.58 -11.93
CA LEU A 90 2.18 5.62 -11.21
C LEU A 90 1.79 7.05 -10.80
N GLY A 91 2.60 8.05 -11.14
CA GLY A 91 2.36 9.45 -10.83
C GLY A 91 2.68 9.83 -9.38
N ILE A 92 3.55 9.08 -8.71
CA ILE A 92 4.12 9.46 -7.40
C ILE A 92 5.21 10.49 -7.64
N ARG A 93 5.10 11.64 -6.97
CA ARG A 93 6.04 12.76 -7.15
C ARG A 93 7.36 12.49 -6.44
N ASP A 94 8.46 13.07 -6.91
CA ASP A 94 9.77 12.92 -6.25
C ASP A 94 9.74 13.35 -4.77
N SER A 95 8.93 14.35 -4.42
CA SER A 95 8.74 14.81 -3.04
C SER A 95 8.02 13.82 -2.12
N GLU A 96 7.31 12.84 -2.69
CA GLU A 96 6.52 11.82 -1.96
C GLU A 96 7.23 10.47 -1.95
N LEU A 97 8.13 10.26 -2.92
CA LEU A 97 8.75 8.98 -3.22
C LEU A 97 9.49 8.40 -2.01
N ALA A 98 10.20 9.25 -1.27
CA ALA A 98 10.96 8.82 -0.08
C ALA A 98 10.03 8.24 1.00
N ASP A 99 8.94 8.93 1.33
CA ASP A 99 7.99 8.50 2.36
C ASP A 99 7.24 7.24 1.96
N VAL A 100 6.78 7.18 0.70
CA VAL A 100 6.10 6.00 0.15
C VAL A 100 7.03 4.79 0.12
N LYS A 101 8.26 4.97 -0.39
CA LYS A 101 9.25 3.88 -0.42
C LYS A 101 9.56 3.41 0.99
N PHE A 102 9.81 4.32 1.93
CA PHE A 102 10.14 3.98 3.30
C PHE A 102 9.04 3.15 3.98
N PHE A 103 7.77 3.50 3.75
CA PHE A 103 6.66 2.73 4.29
C PHE A 103 6.56 1.33 3.66
N LEU A 104 6.68 1.23 2.33
CA LEU A 104 6.63 -0.06 1.63
C LEU A 104 7.83 -0.96 2.00
N ASP A 105 9.03 -0.40 2.14
CA ASP A 105 10.24 -1.09 2.61
C ASP A 105 10.02 -1.71 4.01
N LYS A 106 9.32 -1.00 4.92
CA LYS A 106 8.99 -1.51 6.25
C LYS A 106 8.13 -2.77 6.18
N LEU A 107 7.21 -2.86 5.22
CA LEU A 107 6.39 -4.06 5.03
C LEU A 107 7.24 -5.19 4.41
N VAL A 108 7.98 -4.92 3.34
CA VAL A 108 8.85 -5.91 2.67
C VAL A 108 9.84 -6.53 3.65
N SER A 109 10.52 -5.72 4.47
CA SER A 109 11.50 -6.17 5.46
C SER A 109 10.94 -7.08 6.57
N THR A 110 9.62 -7.31 6.59
CA THR A 110 8.96 -8.19 7.56
C THR A 110 8.56 -9.54 6.99
N GLY A 111 8.98 -9.84 5.75
CA GLY A 111 8.58 -11.05 5.03
C GLY A 111 7.20 -10.94 4.38
N PHE A 112 6.65 -9.73 4.26
CA PHE A 112 5.31 -9.54 3.71
C PHE A 112 5.18 -10.00 2.25
N MET A 113 6.30 -10.11 1.51
CA MET A 113 6.33 -10.56 0.13
C MET A 113 6.59 -12.08 -0.03
N ASP A 114 6.86 -12.77 1.08
CA ASP A 114 7.14 -14.21 1.11
C ASP A 114 5.89 -15.08 0.92
#